data_AF-A0A9N7CS51-F1
#
_entry.id   AF-A0A9N7CS51-F1
#
_cell.length_a   1.000
_cell.length_b   1.000
_cell.length_c   1.000
_cell.angle_alpha   90.00
_cell.angle_beta   90.00
_cell.angle_gamma   90.00
#
_symmetry.space_group_name_H-M   'P 1'
#
loop_
_entity.id
_entity.type
_entity.pdbx_description
1 polymer ?
#
loop_
_entity_poly.entity_id
_entity_poly.type
_entity_poly.pdbx_seq_one_letter_code
_entity_poly.pdbx_strand_id
1 'polypeptide(L)'
;MNRSGRGGYGRGGSHVGDMPLTGAMTGMNPEPEGAQPASAGTTHDADLRLTTDKGVTISRMRDANRYAVFMLPPGIGAVRIVSRTTRPVSMVRPCGDDCRPRGVLVRHIKLFEGTVARHIVMHLAQKAPAGWHDDFYALRPEPCRWTDGQALLHLGPRHPGMLGVLCLEVLAGGPYEMAPAGDTTAGQARLTA
;
A
#
# COMPACT_ATOMS: atom_id res chain seq x y z
N MET A 1 -7.05 14.04 -51.47
CA MET A 1 -5.92 14.02 -52.44
C MET A 1 -5.58 15.44 -52.85
N ASN A 2 -4.36 15.93 -52.58
CA ASN A 2 -3.75 17.01 -53.36
C ASN A 2 -2.23 17.11 -53.13
N ARG A 3 -1.48 16.86 -54.21
CA ARG A 3 -0.20 17.43 -54.74
C ARG A 3 0.96 17.69 -53.76
N SER A 4 2.09 16.98 -53.89
CA SER A 4 3.19 17.14 -54.87
C SER A 4 4.14 18.30 -54.57
N GLY A 5 5.43 17.99 -54.40
CA GLY A 5 6.54 18.96 -54.39
C GLY A 5 7.90 18.29 -54.22
N ARG A 6 8.56 17.97 -55.34
CA ARG A 6 9.94 17.47 -55.45
C ARG A 6 10.96 18.53 -55.01
N GLY A 7 12.14 18.08 -54.59
CA GLY A 7 13.39 18.83 -54.72
C GLY A 7 14.57 18.11 -54.07
N GLY A 8 15.51 17.64 -54.87
CA GLY A 8 16.77 17.05 -54.39
C GLY A 8 17.96 17.63 -55.15
N TYR A 9 19.12 17.64 -54.50
CA TYR A 9 20.52 17.73 -55.00
C TYR A 9 21.39 17.29 -53.80
N GLY A 10 22.48 16.52 -53.84
CA GLY A 10 23.36 16.04 -54.90
C GLY A 10 24.83 16.31 -54.52
N ARG A 11 25.67 15.25 -54.39
CA ARG A 11 27.16 15.20 -54.30
C ARG A 11 27.83 15.79 -53.03
N GLY A 12 28.95 15.27 -52.51
CA GLY A 12 29.85 14.17 -52.91
C GLY A 12 31.12 14.19 -52.04
N GLY A 13 32.05 13.26 -52.25
CA GLY A 13 33.45 13.39 -51.79
C GLY A 13 33.98 12.22 -50.97
N SER A 14 34.65 11.29 -51.65
CA SER A 14 35.49 10.23 -51.05
C SER A 14 36.91 10.75 -50.82
N HIS A 15 37.53 10.43 -49.68
CA HIS A 15 38.99 10.30 -49.63
C HIS A 15 39.42 9.29 -48.55
N VAL A 16 40.42 8.51 -48.92
CA VAL A 16 40.98 7.33 -48.26
C VAL A 16 42.24 7.76 -47.50
N GLY A 17 42.59 7.12 -46.39
CA GLY A 17 43.86 7.40 -45.71
C GLY A 17 44.15 6.46 -44.53
N ASP A 18 45.04 5.51 -44.79
CA ASP A 18 45.81 4.62 -43.91
C ASP A 18 45.96 4.98 -42.41
N MET A 19 45.84 3.93 -41.58
CA MET A 19 46.49 3.74 -40.28
C MET A 19 47.98 3.34 -40.51
N PRO A 20 48.97 3.45 -39.56
CA PRO A 20 48.78 2.95 -38.20
C PRO A 20 49.73 3.43 -37.03
N LEU A 21 49.43 2.84 -35.86
CA LEU A 21 50.30 2.37 -34.75
C LEU A 21 50.68 3.26 -33.53
N THR A 22 50.19 2.77 -32.37
CA THR A 22 50.84 2.64 -31.03
C THR A 22 50.68 3.78 -30.01
N GLY A 23 50.07 3.44 -28.85
CA GLY A 23 50.12 4.28 -27.65
C GLY A 23 49.18 3.86 -26.51
N ALA A 24 49.62 2.89 -25.71
CA ALA A 24 49.36 2.65 -24.27
C ALA A 24 48.01 3.02 -23.59
N MET A 25 47.33 1.98 -23.11
CA MET A 25 46.72 1.80 -21.78
C MET A 25 46.55 3.05 -20.88
N THR A 26 45.30 3.45 -20.63
CA THR A 26 44.87 3.95 -19.32
C THR A 26 43.42 3.52 -19.12
N GLY A 27 43.19 2.73 -18.07
CA GLY A 27 41.89 2.18 -17.74
C GLY A 27 40.88 3.29 -17.47
N MET A 28 39.72 3.18 -18.10
CA MET A 28 38.50 3.82 -17.66
C MET A 28 37.43 2.74 -17.76
N ASN A 29 37.20 2.06 -16.64
CA ASN A 29 35.96 1.35 -16.41
C ASN A 29 34.99 2.41 -15.84
N PRO A 30 34.08 3.01 -16.61
CA PRO A 30 32.95 3.66 -15.99
C PRO A 30 32.06 2.53 -15.44
N GLU A 31 32.14 2.39 -14.13
CA GLU A 31 31.01 2.25 -13.20
C GLU A 31 29.71 1.66 -13.79
N PRO A 32 29.10 0.64 -13.17
CA PRO A 32 27.77 0.20 -13.56
C PRO A 32 26.75 1.31 -13.24
N GLU A 33 26.57 2.24 -14.19
CA GLU A 33 25.53 3.26 -14.15
C GLU A 33 24.20 2.58 -14.48
N GLY A 34 23.25 2.71 -13.56
CA GLY A 34 21.90 2.18 -13.72
C GLY A 34 21.66 0.87 -13.02
N ALA A 35 21.77 0.86 -11.69
CA ALA A 35 20.81 0.08 -10.91
C ALA A 35 19.42 0.62 -11.23
N GLN A 36 18.82 0.11 -12.30
CA GLN A 36 17.40 0.29 -12.61
C GLN A 36 16.66 -0.08 -11.33
N PRO A 37 15.94 0.85 -10.67
CA PRO A 37 15.21 0.50 -9.47
C PRO A 37 14.30 -0.66 -9.84
N ALA A 38 14.52 -1.81 -9.18
CA ALA A 38 13.70 -3.01 -9.35
C ALA A 38 12.25 -2.55 -9.34
N SER A 39 11.52 -2.83 -10.43
CA SER A 39 10.14 -2.39 -10.61
C SER A 39 9.34 -2.73 -9.36
N ALA A 40 9.15 -1.75 -8.48
CA ALA A 40 8.39 -1.92 -7.26
C ALA A 40 6.96 -2.21 -7.69
N GLY A 41 6.55 -3.47 -7.55
CA GLY A 41 5.18 -3.86 -7.86
C GLY A 41 4.24 -3.06 -6.98
N THR A 42 3.16 -2.53 -7.55
CA THR A 42 2.08 -1.95 -6.75
C THR A 42 0.92 -2.93 -6.69
N THR A 43 0.22 -2.98 -5.56
CA THR A 43 -0.95 -3.82 -5.37
C THR A 43 -2.11 -3.02 -4.80
N HIS A 44 -3.32 -3.39 -5.18
CA HIS A 44 -4.54 -2.81 -4.63
C HIS A 44 -5.07 -3.63 -3.44
N ASP A 45 -4.45 -4.77 -3.12
CA ASP A 45 -4.81 -5.53 -1.94
C ASP A 45 -4.24 -4.88 -0.68
N ALA A 46 -5.14 -4.44 0.19
CA ALA A 46 -4.82 -3.87 1.48
C ALA A 46 -4.31 -4.88 2.50
N ASP A 47 -4.41 -6.20 2.23
CA ASP A 47 -4.07 -7.26 3.19
C ASP A 47 -4.72 -7.00 4.55
N LEU A 48 -6.03 -6.69 4.49
CA LEU A 48 -6.80 -6.25 5.64
C LEU A 48 -6.96 -7.40 6.64
N ARG A 49 -6.48 -7.18 7.86
CA ARG A 49 -6.55 -8.13 8.97
C ARG A 49 -7.04 -7.43 10.23
N LEU A 50 -7.54 -8.21 11.18
CA LEU A 50 -7.80 -7.73 12.53
C LEU A 50 -6.80 -8.34 13.50
N THR A 51 -6.26 -7.54 14.41
CA THR A 51 -5.44 -8.04 15.52
C THR A 51 -6.15 -7.78 16.82
N THR A 52 -6.35 -8.81 17.62
CA THR A 52 -6.94 -8.71 18.97
C THR A 52 -5.95 -8.09 19.95
N ASP A 53 -6.43 -7.65 21.11
CA ASP A 53 -5.61 -7.23 22.26
C ASP A 53 -4.61 -8.30 22.71
N LYS A 54 -4.97 -9.58 22.54
CA LYS A 54 -4.10 -10.73 22.83
C LYS A 54 -3.09 -11.04 21.72
N GLY A 55 -2.99 -10.21 20.68
CA GLY A 55 -2.06 -10.40 19.56
C GLY A 55 -2.52 -11.47 18.54
N VAL A 56 -3.67 -12.10 18.73
CA VAL A 56 -4.23 -13.04 17.75
C VAL A 56 -4.67 -12.29 16.52
N THR A 57 -4.21 -12.74 15.35
CA THR A 57 -4.60 -12.17 14.06
C THR A 57 -5.76 -12.96 13.46
N ILE A 58 -6.80 -12.24 13.06
CA ILE A 58 -8.01 -12.74 12.42
C ILE A 58 -7.98 -12.28 10.96
N SER A 59 -7.91 -13.26 10.06
CA SER A 59 -7.95 -13.01 8.62
C SER A 59 -9.37 -12.71 8.14
N ARG A 60 -9.46 -11.94 7.06
CA ARG A 60 -10.73 -11.70 6.37
C ARG A 60 -11.31 -13.03 5.91
N MET A 61 -12.58 -13.26 6.19
CA MET A 61 -13.28 -14.48 5.79
C MET A 61 -13.80 -14.39 4.35
N ARG A 62 -14.36 -13.23 3.98
CA ARG A 62 -14.85 -12.95 2.62
C ARG A 62 -14.98 -11.45 2.38
N ASP A 63 -15.11 -11.11 1.11
CA ASP A 63 -15.58 -9.80 0.65
C ASP A 63 -17.00 -9.92 0.11
N ALA A 64 -17.89 -9.02 0.52
CA ALA A 64 -19.27 -8.99 0.06
C ALA A 64 -19.72 -7.53 -0.14
N ASN A 65 -19.99 -7.14 -1.38
CA ASN A 65 -20.52 -5.81 -1.70
C ASN A 65 -19.71 -4.66 -1.07
N ARG A 66 -18.37 -4.68 -1.20
CA ARG A 66 -17.40 -3.74 -0.58
C ARG A 66 -17.18 -3.89 0.94
N TYR A 67 -17.87 -4.82 1.59
CA TYR A 67 -17.61 -5.15 2.98
C TYR A 67 -16.55 -6.24 3.08
N ALA A 68 -15.48 -5.94 3.81
CA ALA A 68 -14.57 -6.96 4.33
C ALA A 68 -15.21 -7.57 5.59
N VAL A 69 -15.43 -8.88 5.57
CA VAL A 69 -16.15 -9.60 6.62
C VAL A 69 -15.19 -10.45 7.44
N PHE A 70 -15.28 -10.34 8.77
CA PHE A 70 -14.44 -11.05 9.74
C PHE A 70 -15.30 -11.78 10.77
N MET A 71 -14.86 -12.97 11.18
CA MET A 71 -15.47 -13.71 12.28
C MET A 71 -14.69 -13.41 13.57
N LEU A 72 -15.39 -12.92 14.58
CA LEU A 72 -14.81 -12.55 15.87
C LEU A 72 -15.08 -13.63 16.93
N PRO A 73 -14.03 -14.17 17.58
CA PRO A 73 -14.17 -14.99 18.76
C PRO A 73 -14.99 -14.31 19.87
N PRO A 74 -15.56 -15.09 20.80
CA PRO A 74 -16.18 -14.53 21.99
C PRO A 74 -15.16 -13.84 22.90
N GLY A 75 -15.63 -12.84 23.66
CA GLY A 75 -14.83 -12.21 24.72
C GLY A 75 -13.77 -11.19 24.26
N ILE A 76 -13.79 -10.76 22.98
CA ILE A 76 -12.90 -9.70 22.48
C ILE A 76 -13.61 -8.35 22.56
N GLY A 77 -13.11 -7.41 23.37
CA GLY A 77 -13.70 -6.08 23.52
C GLY A 77 -13.15 -5.01 22.56
N ALA A 78 -11.96 -5.23 22.01
CA ALA A 78 -11.32 -4.31 21.06
C ALA A 78 -10.47 -5.07 20.05
N VAL A 79 -10.35 -4.53 18.85
CA VAL A 79 -9.51 -5.04 17.77
C VAL A 79 -8.76 -3.89 17.11
N ARG A 80 -7.64 -4.19 16.48
CA ARG A 80 -6.90 -3.27 15.61
C ARG A 80 -7.12 -3.68 14.17
N ILE A 81 -7.59 -2.77 13.34
CA ILE A 81 -7.69 -2.91 11.90
C ILE A 81 -6.30 -2.67 11.33
N VAL A 82 -5.68 -3.71 10.79
CA VAL A 82 -4.35 -3.65 10.19
C VAL A 82 -4.50 -3.73 8.69
N SER A 83 -3.90 -2.79 7.97
CA SER A 83 -3.80 -2.81 6.51
C SER A 83 -2.39 -2.44 6.08
N ARG A 84 -2.05 -2.77 4.83
CA ARG A 84 -0.94 -2.10 4.14
C ARG A 84 -1.21 -0.60 4.12
N THR A 85 -0.12 0.16 4.14
CA THR A 85 -0.14 1.61 4.06
C THR A 85 0.53 2.03 2.78
N THR A 86 0.00 3.06 2.14
CA THR A 86 0.78 3.78 1.13
C THR A 86 1.91 4.49 1.86
N ARG A 87 3.15 4.00 1.69
CA ARG A 87 4.32 4.72 2.17
C ARG A 87 4.60 5.82 1.13
N PRO A 88 4.70 7.09 1.51
CA PRO A 88 5.21 8.09 0.59
C PRO A 88 6.72 7.84 0.44
N VAL A 89 7.12 7.11 -0.61
CA VAL A 89 8.52 7.04 -1.03
C VAL A 89 8.97 8.45 -1.38
N SER A 90 10.16 8.81 -0.90
CA SER A 90 10.80 10.14 -1.00
C SER A 90 10.57 10.83 -2.35
N MET A 91 9.51 11.64 -2.47
CA MET A 91 9.30 12.53 -3.60
C MET A 91 10.01 13.84 -3.31
N VAL A 92 11.00 14.18 -4.13
CA VAL A 92 11.57 15.53 -4.26
C VAL A 92 10.54 16.41 -4.98
N ARG A 93 9.39 16.67 -4.34
CA ARG A 93 8.41 17.68 -4.74
C ARG A 93 7.73 18.24 -3.48
N PRO A 94 7.29 19.51 -3.48
CA PRO A 94 6.45 20.04 -2.41
C PRO A 94 5.12 19.29 -2.50
N CYS A 95 4.96 18.27 -1.65
CA CYS A 95 3.69 17.59 -1.50
C CYS A 95 2.75 18.57 -0.80
N GLY A 96 2.04 19.35 -1.60
CA GLY A 96 0.89 20.11 -1.13
C GLY A 96 -0.17 19.12 -0.69
N ASP A 97 -0.40 19.06 0.61
CA ASP A 97 -1.47 18.36 1.33
C ASP A 97 -1.18 16.90 1.74
N ASP A 98 -0.50 16.81 2.89
CA ASP A 98 -0.42 15.65 3.80
C ASP A 98 0.23 14.36 3.26
N CYS A 99 1.56 14.29 3.39
CA CYS A 99 2.39 13.07 3.32
C CYS A 99 2.13 12.06 4.47
N ARG A 100 0.90 11.88 4.92
CA ARG A 100 0.59 10.93 5.98
C ARG A 100 0.30 9.54 5.38
N PRO A 101 0.82 8.45 5.97
CA PRO A 101 0.52 7.10 5.50
C PRO A 101 -0.98 6.85 5.58
N ARG A 102 -1.57 6.32 4.51
CA ARG A 102 -3.00 5.99 4.46
C ARG A 102 -3.16 4.49 4.26
N GLY A 103 -3.94 3.87 5.13
CA GLY A 103 -4.31 2.47 5.06
C GLY A 103 -5.53 2.27 4.17
N VAL A 104 -6.71 2.33 4.79
CA VAL A 104 -8.01 2.17 4.12
C VAL A 104 -8.99 3.25 4.55
N LEU A 105 -9.88 3.65 3.63
CA LEU A 105 -10.99 4.57 3.92
C LEU A 105 -12.21 3.76 4.35
N VAL A 106 -12.59 3.89 5.61
CA VAL A 106 -13.72 3.15 6.19
C VAL A 106 -14.92 4.07 6.36
N ARG A 107 -16.08 3.60 5.89
CA ARG A 107 -17.36 4.31 6.05
C ARG A 107 -18.21 3.67 7.15
N HIS A 108 -18.81 2.52 6.86
CA HIS A 108 -19.68 1.80 7.80
C HIS A 108 -18.95 0.64 8.48
N ILE A 109 -19.13 0.54 9.79
CA ILE A 109 -18.68 -0.60 10.60
C ILE A 109 -19.90 -1.21 11.26
N LYS A 110 -20.17 -2.48 10.95
CA LYS A 110 -21.32 -3.21 11.48
C LYS A 110 -20.87 -4.45 12.21
N LEU A 111 -21.39 -4.68 13.41
CA LEU A 111 -21.19 -5.92 14.15
C LEU A 111 -22.52 -6.64 14.29
N PHE A 112 -22.52 -7.93 13.97
CA PHE A 112 -23.65 -8.84 14.15
C PHE A 112 -23.30 -9.86 15.24
N GLU A 113 -24.16 -10.01 16.24
CA GLU A 113 -24.03 -11.01 17.30
C GLU A 113 -25.40 -11.66 17.52
N GLY A 114 -25.54 -12.92 17.13
CA GLY A 114 -26.84 -13.60 17.11
C GLY A 114 -27.84 -12.87 16.22
N THR A 115 -28.94 -12.40 16.82
CA THR A 115 -30.00 -11.64 16.13
C THR A 115 -29.79 -10.13 16.20
N VAL A 116 -28.77 -9.66 16.92
CA VAL A 116 -28.53 -8.22 17.14
C VAL A 116 -27.51 -7.72 16.12
N ALA A 117 -27.87 -6.65 15.41
CA ALA A 117 -26.96 -5.90 14.55
C ALA A 117 -26.73 -4.50 15.12
N ARG A 118 -25.47 -4.09 15.24
CA ARG A 118 -25.09 -2.76 15.72
C ARG A 118 -24.14 -2.05 14.78
N HIS A 119 -24.31 -0.74 14.66
CA HIS A 119 -23.39 0.13 13.95
C HIS A 119 -22.36 0.69 14.94
N ILE A 120 -21.09 0.62 14.59
CA ILE A 120 -20.01 1.22 15.36
C ILE A 120 -19.57 2.49 14.61
N VAL A 121 -19.75 3.65 15.25
CA VAL A 121 -19.49 4.97 14.65
C VAL A 121 -18.35 5.73 15.31
N MET A 122 -17.61 5.10 16.23
CA MET A 122 -16.57 5.78 16.99
C MET A 122 -15.41 6.30 16.15
N HIS A 123 -15.15 5.68 15.00
CA HIS A 123 -14.18 6.18 14.04
C HIS A 123 -14.60 7.52 13.45
N LEU A 124 -15.87 7.91 13.56
CA LEU A 124 -16.39 9.21 13.11
C LEU A 124 -16.42 10.25 14.23
N ALA A 125 -16.07 9.90 15.47
CA ALA A 125 -16.04 10.86 16.57
C ALA A 125 -14.98 11.95 16.36
N GLN A 126 -15.14 13.11 17.04
CA GLN A 126 -14.17 14.21 17.00
C GLN A 126 -12.79 13.77 17.53
N LYS A 127 -12.79 12.96 18.59
CA LYS A 127 -11.59 12.30 19.11
C LYS A 127 -11.68 10.81 18.80
N ALA A 128 -11.28 10.45 17.59
CA ALA A 128 -11.25 9.05 17.18
C ALA A 128 -10.17 8.29 17.98
N PRO A 129 -10.30 6.96 18.12
CA PRO A 129 -9.26 6.13 18.72
C PRO A 129 -7.92 6.22 17.95
N ALA A 130 -6.84 5.73 18.55
CA ALA A 130 -5.53 5.71 17.90
C ALA A 130 -5.57 5.00 16.53
N GLY A 131 -4.85 5.56 15.55
CA GLY A 131 -4.71 5.01 14.20
C GLY A 131 -5.81 5.41 13.20
N TRP A 132 -6.71 6.30 13.61
CA TRP A 132 -7.61 7.03 12.72
C TRP A 132 -7.04 8.42 12.48
N HIS A 133 -7.08 8.92 11.24
CA HIS A 133 -6.60 10.29 10.97
C HIS A 133 -7.49 11.33 11.65
N ASP A 134 -6.91 12.30 12.35
CA ASP A 134 -7.66 13.38 13.03
C ASP A 134 -8.35 14.32 12.03
N ASP A 135 -7.65 14.63 10.92
CA ASP A 135 -8.09 15.57 9.90
C ASP A 135 -9.06 14.96 8.87
N PHE A 136 -10.13 15.72 8.63
CA PHE A 136 -11.19 15.62 7.61
C PHE A 136 -11.71 14.23 7.21
N TYR A 137 -13.04 14.09 7.33
CA TYR A 137 -13.79 13.10 6.55
C TYR A 137 -13.39 13.24 5.07
N ALA A 138 -13.20 12.13 4.36
CA ALA A 138 -13.00 12.23 2.92
C ALA A 138 -14.21 12.96 2.31
N LEU A 139 -13.98 13.86 1.34
CA LEU A 139 -15.00 14.69 0.71
C LEU A 139 -16.03 13.81 -0.02
N ARG A 140 -17.02 13.31 0.72
CA ARG A 140 -18.00 12.31 0.31
C ARG A 140 -19.35 12.66 0.93
N PRO A 141 -20.46 12.27 0.29
CA PRO A 141 -21.80 12.59 0.80
C PRO A 141 -22.08 11.95 2.17
N GLU A 142 -21.37 10.88 2.53
CA GLU A 142 -21.48 10.22 3.83
C GLU A 142 -20.15 10.26 4.58
N PRO A 143 -20.18 10.38 5.92
CA PRO A 143 -18.99 10.48 6.75
C PRO A 143 -18.16 9.19 6.70
N CYS A 144 -16.87 9.33 6.40
CA CYS A 144 -15.90 8.24 6.33
C CYS A 144 -14.51 8.74 6.76
N ARG A 145 -13.67 7.85 7.32
CA ARG A 145 -12.36 8.24 7.87
C ARG A 145 -11.26 7.28 7.42
N TRP A 146 -10.10 7.84 7.10
CA TRP A 146 -8.91 7.06 6.77
C TRP A 146 -8.30 6.42 8.03
N THR A 147 -7.78 5.22 7.89
CA THR A 147 -6.85 4.61 8.85
C THR A 147 -5.41 4.97 8.48
N ASP A 148 -4.51 4.99 9.47
CA ASP A 148 -3.06 5.19 9.26
C ASP A 148 -2.30 3.88 8.95
N GLY A 149 -3.03 2.77 8.82
CA GLY A 149 -2.49 1.41 8.70
C GLY A 149 -2.77 0.51 9.89
N GLN A 150 -2.97 1.08 11.09
CA GLN A 150 -3.27 0.33 12.30
C GLN A 150 -4.29 1.05 13.21
N ALA A 151 -5.56 0.96 12.85
CA ALA A 151 -6.62 1.67 13.56
C ALA A 151 -7.26 0.85 14.70
N LEU A 152 -7.32 1.43 15.90
CA LEU A 152 -8.01 0.82 17.04
C LEU A 152 -9.52 0.95 16.89
N LEU A 153 -10.23 -0.15 17.11
CA LEU A 153 -11.68 -0.23 17.09
C LEU A 153 -12.16 -0.90 18.38
N HIS A 154 -12.81 -0.13 19.24
CA HIS A 154 -13.53 -0.72 20.37
C HIS A 154 -14.87 -1.26 19.89
N LEU A 155 -15.13 -2.51 20.21
CA LEU A 155 -16.38 -3.16 19.84
C LEU A 155 -17.50 -2.75 20.79
N GLY A 156 -17.17 -2.32 22.02
CA GLY A 156 -18.15 -2.04 23.07
C GLY A 156 -18.63 -3.33 23.76
N PRO A 157 -19.71 -3.26 24.57
CA PRO A 157 -20.27 -4.43 25.24
C PRO A 157 -20.64 -5.52 24.24
N ARG A 158 -20.19 -6.75 24.50
CA ARG A 158 -20.47 -7.93 23.68
C ARG A 158 -21.18 -8.98 24.51
N HIS A 159 -21.94 -9.83 23.84
CA HIS A 159 -22.57 -10.97 24.49
C HIS A 159 -21.48 -11.98 24.89
N PRO A 160 -21.39 -12.35 26.18
CA PRO A 160 -20.38 -13.30 26.64
C PRO A 160 -20.61 -14.65 25.96
N GLY A 161 -19.53 -15.26 25.45
CA GLY A 161 -19.57 -16.59 24.83
C GLY A 161 -20.09 -16.64 23.38
N MET A 162 -20.57 -15.54 22.80
CA MET A 162 -21.06 -15.52 21.42
C MET A 162 -19.99 -15.12 20.40
N LEU A 163 -20.02 -15.79 19.24
CA LEU A 163 -19.30 -15.36 18.05
C LEU A 163 -19.97 -14.10 17.48
N GLY A 164 -19.13 -13.22 16.93
CA GLY A 164 -19.58 -12.02 16.22
C GLY A 164 -19.14 -12.04 14.76
N VAL A 165 -19.90 -11.36 13.90
CA VAL A 165 -19.49 -11.08 12.52
C VAL A 165 -19.28 -9.58 12.39
N LEU A 166 -18.06 -9.16 12.10
CA LEU A 166 -17.70 -7.76 11.86
C LEU A 166 -17.61 -7.50 10.36
N CYS A 167 -18.34 -6.50 9.88
CA CYS A 167 -18.34 -6.05 8.51
C CYS A 167 -17.78 -4.63 8.44
N LEU A 168 -16.68 -4.45 7.71
CA LEU A 168 -16.05 -3.15 7.47
C LEU A 168 -16.28 -2.75 6.02
N GLU A 169 -16.97 -1.64 5.80
CA GLU A 169 -17.13 -1.09 4.46
C GLU A 169 -15.90 -0.27 4.08
N VAL A 170 -15.16 -0.78 3.09
CA VAL A 170 -13.94 -0.15 2.59
C VAL A 170 -14.25 0.55 1.27
N LEU A 171 -14.16 1.88 1.27
CA LEU A 171 -14.47 2.70 0.09
C LEU A 171 -13.26 2.93 -0.82
N ALA A 172 -12.07 2.98 -0.24
CA ALA A 172 -10.83 3.22 -0.96
C ALA A 172 -9.65 2.65 -0.17
N GLY A 173 -8.56 2.37 -0.89
CA GLY A 173 -7.29 1.88 -0.37
C GLY A 173 -6.29 1.80 -1.52
N GLY A 174 -5.00 1.85 -1.19
CA GLY A 174 -3.91 1.71 -2.15
C GLY A 174 -3.87 2.83 -3.22
N PRO A 175 -3.04 2.67 -4.26
CA PRO A 175 -2.15 1.53 -4.51
C PRO A 175 -1.03 1.41 -3.47
N TYR A 176 -0.82 0.20 -2.95
CA TYR A 176 0.21 -0.10 -1.96
C TYR A 176 1.50 -0.53 -2.65
N GLU A 177 2.63 0.05 -2.26
CA GLU A 177 3.95 -0.37 -2.73
C GLU A 177 4.28 -1.75 -2.14
N MET A 178 4.61 -2.72 -3.00
CA MET A 178 5.24 -3.96 -2.56
C MET A 178 6.75 -3.71 -2.55
N ALA A 179 7.36 -3.92 -1.39
CA ALA A 179 8.81 -4.00 -1.34
C ALA A 179 9.25 -5.09 -2.33
N PRO A 180 10.29 -4.87 -3.15
CA PRO A 180 10.89 -5.96 -3.89
C PRO A 180 11.26 -7.04 -2.87
N ALA A 181 10.87 -8.28 -3.13
CA ALA A 181 11.18 -9.41 -2.27
C ALA A 181 12.70 -9.45 -2.07
N GLY A 182 13.17 -8.90 -0.96
CA GLY A 182 14.58 -8.97 -0.60
C GLY A 182 14.90 -10.43 -0.39
N ASP A 183 15.86 -10.95 -1.15
CA ASP A 183 16.43 -12.26 -0.97
C ASP A 183 16.66 -12.50 0.52
N THR A 184 15.84 -13.36 1.12
CA THR A 184 16.15 -13.95 2.41
C THR A 184 17.27 -14.95 2.14
N THR A 185 18.49 -14.44 1.97
CA THR A 185 19.70 -15.26 2.11
C THR A 185 19.76 -15.64 3.58
N ALA A 186 19.24 -16.82 3.87
CA ALA A 186 19.46 -17.54 5.09
C ALA A 186 20.97 -17.54 5.36
N GLY A 187 21.40 -16.76 6.35
CA GLY A 187 22.72 -16.89 6.94
C GLY A 187 22.80 -18.26 7.60
N GLN A 188 23.27 -19.25 6.85
CA GLN A 188 23.73 -20.52 7.40
C GLN A 188 24.75 -20.22 8.49
N ALA A 189 24.38 -20.55 9.72
CA ALA A 189 25.30 -20.68 10.83
C ALA A 189 26.39 -21.68 10.43
N ARG A 190 27.57 -21.17 10.13
CA ARG A 190 28.75 -22.00 9.88
C ARG A 190 29.26 -22.47 11.23
N LEU A 191 29.02 -23.75 11.51
CA LEU A 191 29.74 -24.55 12.50
C LEU A 191 31.24 -24.24 12.45
N THR A 192 31.83 -23.94 13.61
CA THR A 192 33.24 -24.21 13.86
C THR A 192 33.31 -25.07 15.11
N ALA A 193 33.93 -26.23 14.94
CA ALA A 193 34.25 -27.22 15.95
C ALA A 193 35.56 -26.84 16.66
#